data_AF-A0A4Q1K7Y4-F1
#
_entry.id   AF-A0A4Q1K7Y4-F1
#
_cell.length_a   1.000
_cell.length_b   1.000
_cell.length_c   1.000
_cell.angle_alpha   90.00
_cell.angle_beta   90.00
_cell.angle_gamma   90.00
#
_symmetry.space_group_name_H-M   'P 1'
#
loop_
_entity.id
_entity.type
_entity.pdbx_description
1 polymer ?
#
loop_
_entity_poly.entity_id
_entity_poly.type
_entity_poly.pdbx_seq_one_letter_code
_entity_poly.pdbx_strand_id
1 'polypeptide(L)'
;MKNFILIVLLLPMLGLGQAKKKKAAPKKATSEAHHGGMQGLPPEIERTLKIKLAVIQHFVSQPGDKGEELFWQTKGKLTFGIVNYTEEQNPKFKELFIAQYKTMYQEYILMLSQGDVKATNRFMQLLIKQELEYRNLLTPEQLKKYQEAFVTMEATNKSMYDSYLGLFFSDTLLAEYQKGFR
;
A
#
# COMPACT_ATOMS: atom_id res chain seq x y z
N MET A 1 -1.52 40.23 -7.80
CA MET A 1 -2.38 41.09 -6.96
C MET A 1 -3.63 40.31 -6.56
N LYS A 2 -3.88 40.28 -5.25
CA LYS A 2 -5.17 40.14 -4.54
C LYS A 2 -6.00 38.85 -4.69
N ASN A 3 -5.84 38.02 -3.65
CA ASN A 3 -6.89 37.25 -2.98
C ASN A 3 -8.26 37.95 -3.03
N PHE A 4 -9.31 37.20 -3.37
CA PHE A 4 -10.69 37.55 -3.03
C PHE A 4 -11.22 36.55 -2.01
N ILE A 5 -11.10 36.95 -0.75
CA ILE A 5 -11.87 36.41 0.37
C ILE A 5 -13.21 37.15 0.34
N LEU A 6 -14.31 36.43 0.17
CA LEU A 6 -15.64 36.98 0.44
C LEU A 6 -16.12 36.41 1.77
N ILE A 7 -15.93 37.19 2.82
CA ILE A 7 -16.61 37.05 4.10
C ILE A 7 -17.99 37.71 3.92
N VAL A 8 -19.06 36.94 4.13
CA VAL A 8 -20.39 37.50 4.41
C VAL A 8 -20.74 37.08 5.84
N LEU A 9 -20.98 38.08 6.67
CA LEU A 9 -21.27 37.97 8.10
C LEU A 9 -22.67 38.57 8.35
N LEU A 10 -23.38 37.98 9.33
CA LEU A 10 -24.56 38.48 10.10
C LEU A 10 -25.94 38.29 9.44
N LEU A 11 -27.02 37.82 10.09
CA LEU A 11 -27.39 37.51 11.49
C LEU A 11 -28.67 36.61 11.47
N PRO A 12 -29.12 36.04 12.60
CA PRO A 12 -30.11 34.96 12.67
C PRO A 12 -31.55 35.47 12.68
N MET A 13 -32.45 34.73 12.05
CA MET A 13 -33.90 34.85 12.23
C MET A 13 -34.42 33.57 12.90
N LEU A 14 -34.81 33.71 14.16
CA LEU A 14 -35.70 32.77 14.85
C LEU A 14 -37.06 32.78 14.15
N GLY A 15 -37.53 31.61 13.73
CA GLY A 15 -38.86 31.39 13.18
C GLY A 15 -39.32 29.96 13.44
N LEU A 16 -40.39 29.82 14.20
CA LEU A 16 -40.97 28.56 14.69
C LEU A 16 -41.36 27.59 13.56
N GLY A 17 -41.14 26.30 13.87
CA GLY A 17 -42.16 25.27 13.66
C GLY A 17 -42.31 24.69 12.26
N GLN A 18 -41.60 23.60 11.96
CA GLN A 18 -42.18 22.39 11.35
C GLN A 18 -41.33 21.17 11.71
N ALA A 19 -41.93 20.21 12.42
CA ALA A 19 -41.37 18.90 12.65
C ALA A 19 -41.26 18.14 11.32
N LYS A 20 -40.05 18.13 10.72
CA LYS A 20 -39.70 17.25 9.61
C LYS A 20 -38.85 16.09 10.14
N LYS A 21 -39.37 14.88 9.94
CA LYS A 21 -38.68 13.60 10.17
C LYS A 21 -37.21 13.69 9.71
N LYS A 22 -36.27 13.44 10.62
CA LYS A 22 -34.85 13.23 10.30
C LYS A 22 -34.76 12.11 9.26
N LYS A 23 -34.55 12.45 7.99
CA LYS A 23 -33.93 11.51 7.04
C LYS A 23 -32.52 11.28 7.57
N ALA A 24 -32.25 10.08 8.04
CA ALA A 24 -30.91 9.64 8.38
C ALA A 24 -30.01 9.86 7.15
N ALA A 25 -28.91 10.59 7.35
CA ALA A 25 -27.83 10.63 6.38
C ALA A 25 -27.40 9.19 6.06
N PRO A 26 -27.09 8.85 4.81
CA PRO A 26 -26.56 7.53 4.50
C PRO A 26 -25.27 7.39 5.31
N LYS A 27 -25.25 6.42 6.23
CA LYS A 27 -24.03 6.01 6.92
C LYS A 27 -23.02 5.70 5.83
N LYS A 28 -21.94 6.48 5.79
CA LYS A 28 -20.73 6.14 5.03
C LYS A 28 -20.37 4.74 5.49
N ALA A 29 -20.54 3.74 4.61
CA ALA A 29 -20.11 2.39 4.89
C ALA A 29 -18.58 2.46 5.00
N THR A 30 -18.07 2.62 6.22
CA THR A 30 -16.77 2.09 6.57
C THR A 30 -16.90 0.59 6.38
N SER A 31 -16.54 0.15 5.19
CA SER A 31 -16.19 -1.25 4.93
C SER A 31 -14.93 -1.53 5.73
N GLU A 32 -15.08 -1.80 7.02
CA GLU A 32 -14.11 -2.59 7.75
C GLU A 32 -14.15 -3.98 7.12
N ALA A 33 -13.25 -4.22 6.17
CA ALA A 33 -12.99 -5.54 5.67
C ALA A 33 -12.49 -6.37 6.86
N HIS A 34 -13.41 -7.08 7.51
CA HIS A 34 -13.08 -8.10 8.50
C HIS A 34 -12.36 -9.23 7.77
N HIS A 35 -11.03 -9.16 7.73
CA HIS A 35 -10.16 -10.23 7.26
C HIS A 35 -10.19 -11.39 8.26
N GLY A 36 -11.29 -12.16 8.27
CA GLY A 36 -11.51 -13.31 9.16
C GLY A 36 -10.53 -14.48 8.98
N GLY A 37 -9.61 -14.40 8.01
CA GLY A 37 -8.63 -15.45 7.71
C GLY A 37 -7.23 -15.29 8.34
N MET A 38 -7.00 -14.29 9.20
CA MET A 38 -5.65 -14.02 9.75
C MET A 38 -5.35 -14.65 11.13
N GLN A 39 -6.24 -15.48 11.67
CA GLN A 39 -6.03 -16.08 13.00
C GLN A 39 -4.91 -17.13 12.96
N GLY A 40 -3.86 -16.92 13.77
CA GLY A 40 -2.75 -17.87 13.94
C GLY A 40 -1.45 -17.54 13.18
N LEU A 41 -1.37 -16.39 12.51
CA LEU A 41 -0.10 -15.91 11.93
C LEU A 41 0.85 -15.40 13.03
N PRO A 42 2.18 -15.53 12.86
CA PRO A 42 3.15 -14.86 13.71
C PRO A 42 2.85 -13.35 13.80
N PRO A 43 2.97 -12.71 14.99
CA PRO A 43 2.62 -11.29 15.18
C PRO A 43 3.30 -10.32 14.20
N GLU A 44 4.55 -10.61 13.82
CA GLU A 44 5.31 -9.85 12.82
C GLU A 44 4.65 -9.90 11.43
N ILE A 45 4.18 -11.08 11.02
CA ILE A 45 3.48 -11.28 9.74
C ILE A 45 2.14 -10.55 9.78
N GLU A 46 1.35 -10.71 10.85
CA GLU A 46 0.04 -10.05 10.96
C GLU A 46 0.17 -8.51 10.89
N ARG A 47 1.14 -7.95 11.63
CA ARG A 47 1.40 -6.51 11.65
C ARG A 47 1.79 -5.98 10.28
N THR A 48 2.78 -6.60 9.65
CA THR A 48 3.30 -6.16 8.34
C THR A 48 2.30 -6.39 7.22
N LEU A 49 1.46 -7.41 7.34
CA LEU A 49 0.39 -7.68 6.40
C LEU A 49 -0.64 -6.56 6.42
N LYS A 50 -1.07 -6.11 7.61
CA LYS A 50 -1.96 -4.95 7.75
C LYS A 50 -1.38 -3.69 7.10
N ILE A 51 -0.08 -3.46 7.25
CA ILE A 51 0.61 -2.32 6.62
C ILE A 51 0.58 -2.44 5.09
N LYS A 52 0.98 -3.60 4.54
CA LYS A 52 0.96 -3.87 3.09
C LYS A 52 -0.45 -3.69 2.52
N LEU A 53 -1.46 -4.26 3.16
CA LEU A 53 -2.85 -4.14 2.73
C LEU A 53 -3.35 -2.69 2.73
N ALA A 54 -3.02 -1.91 3.77
CA ALA A 54 -3.40 -0.50 3.85
C ALA A 54 -2.75 0.33 2.71
N VAL A 55 -1.47 0.09 2.44
CA VAL A 55 -0.73 0.75 1.36
C VAL A 55 -1.28 0.35 -0.02
N ILE A 56 -1.58 -0.92 -0.22
CA ILE A 56 -2.16 -1.40 -1.49
C ILE A 56 -3.57 -0.83 -1.70
N GLN A 57 -4.41 -0.83 -0.66
CA GLN A 57 -5.74 -0.21 -0.69
C GLN A 57 -5.67 1.27 -1.06
N HIS A 58 -4.64 2.00 -0.60
CA HIS A 58 -4.43 3.39 -0.97
C HIS A 58 -4.28 3.58 -2.49
N PHE A 59 -3.50 2.73 -3.16
CA PHE A 59 -3.32 2.80 -4.61
C PHE A 59 -4.52 2.27 -5.39
N VAL A 60 -5.12 1.16 -4.95
CA VAL A 60 -6.26 0.51 -5.62
C VAL A 60 -7.53 1.38 -5.57
N SER A 61 -7.69 2.20 -4.53
CA SER A 61 -8.86 3.09 -4.37
C SER A 61 -8.80 4.38 -5.22
N GLN A 62 -7.71 4.60 -5.95
CA GLN A 62 -7.59 5.79 -6.79
C GLN A 62 -8.43 5.63 -8.08
N PRO A 63 -9.02 6.73 -8.59
CA PRO A 63 -9.83 6.68 -9.80
C PRO A 63 -8.97 6.54 -11.07
N GLY A 64 -9.47 5.76 -12.03
CA GLY A 64 -8.82 5.56 -13.33
C GLY A 64 -7.39 5.02 -13.20
N ASP A 65 -6.50 5.50 -14.07
CA ASP A 65 -5.10 5.03 -14.11
C ASP A 65 -4.20 5.65 -13.01
N LYS A 66 -4.76 6.52 -12.17
CA LYS A 66 -4.01 7.24 -11.13
C LYS A 66 -3.37 6.31 -10.09
N GLY A 67 -4.01 5.18 -9.81
CA GLY A 67 -3.49 4.19 -8.87
C GLY A 67 -2.19 3.54 -9.38
N GLU A 68 -2.17 3.18 -10.67
CA GLU A 68 -0.98 2.66 -11.34
C GLU A 68 0.13 3.69 -11.32
N GLU A 69 -0.19 4.94 -11.71
CA GLU A 69 0.78 6.04 -11.75
C GLU A 69 1.43 6.28 -10.39
N LEU A 70 0.61 6.43 -9.35
CA LEU A 70 1.10 6.64 -7.99
C LEU A 70 1.93 5.46 -7.48
N PHE A 71 1.53 4.22 -7.81
CA PHE A 71 2.25 3.04 -7.38
C PHE A 71 3.67 3.01 -7.98
N TRP A 72 3.81 3.11 -9.30
CA TRP A 72 5.13 3.00 -9.93
C TRP A 72 6.02 4.21 -9.60
N GLN A 73 5.46 5.41 -9.48
CA GLN A 73 6.22 6.61 -9.08
C GLN A 73 6.71 6.49 -7.63
N THR A 74 5.85 6.03 -6.71
CA THR A 74 6.22 5.87 -5.29
C THR A 74 7.29 4.79 -5.16
N LYS A 75 7.05 3.60 -5.73
CA LYS A 75 8.01 2.49 -5.65
C LYS A 75 9.33 2.85 -6.33
N GLY A 76 9.29 3.49 -7.50
CA GLY A 76 10.45 4.02 -8.21
C GLY A 76 11.27 5.00 -7.39
N LYS A 77 10.63 6.02 -6.78
CA LYS A 77 11.32 6.99 -5.93
C LYS A 77 12.01 6.34 -4.72
N LEU A 78 11.35 5.39 -4.07
CA LEU A 78 11.91 4.67 -2.92
C LEU A 78 13.06 3.76 -3.36
N THR A 79 12.90 3.02 -4.46
CA THR A 79 13.97 2.19 -5.03
C THR A 79 15.19 3.06 -5.36
N PHE A 80 15.01 4.21 -6.01
CA PHE A 80 16.11 5.13 -6.31
C PHE A 80 16.80 5.60 -5.04
N GLY A 81 16.03 5.98 -4.01
CA GLY A 81 16.56 6.40 -2.72
C GLY A 81 17.39 5.34 -1.99
N ILE A 82 17.13 4.05 -2.23
CA ILE A 82 17.88 2.95 -1.60
C ILE A 82 19.10 2.55 -2.45
N VAL A 83 18.89 2.21 -3.72
CA VAL A 83 19.91 1.54 -4.53
C VAL A 83 20.61 2.47 -5.53
N ASN A 84 20.09 3.70 -5.70
CA ASN A 84 20.58 4.70 -6.65
C ASN A 84 20.76 4.10 -8.06
N TYR A 85 19.67 3.58 -8.63
CA TYR A 85 19.69 2.93 -9.94
C TYR A 85 20.03 3.91 -11.08
N THR A 86 20.57 3.38 -12.17
CA THR A 86 21.01 4.18 -13.32
C THR A 86 19.86 4.60 -14.22
N GLU A 87 20.12 5.57 -15.11
CA GLU A 87 19.16 5.96 -16.15
C GLU A 87 18.76 4.78 -17.05
N GLU A 88 19.68 3.83 -17.32
CA GLU A 88 19.36 2.63 -18.10
C GLU A 88 18.46 1.64 -17.35
N GLN A 89 18.54 1.60 -16.01
CA GLN A 89 17.70 0.75 -15.18
C GLN A 89 16.30 1.36 -14.95
N ASN A 90 16.17 2.69 -14.97
CA ASN A 90 14.91 3.40 -14.73
C ASN A 90 13.72 2.87 -15.56
N PRO A 91 13.82 2.72 -16.90
CA PRO A 91 12.70 2.18 -17.69
C PRO A 91 12.34 0.74 -17.31
N LYS A 92 13.33 -0.09 -16.92
CA LYS A 92 13.10 -1.48 -16.51
C LYS A 92 12.33 -1.56 -15.18
N PHE A 93 12.69 -0.72 -14.21
CA PHE A 93 11.93 -0.63 -12.95
C PHE A 93 10.53 -0.11 -13.17
N LYS A 94 10.36 0.92 -14.01
CA LYS A 94 9.03 1.45 -14.34
C LYS A 94 8.14 0.37 -14.96
N GLU A 95 8.65 -0.34 -15.96
CA GLU A 95 7.91 -1.44 -16.62
C GLU A 95 7.54 -2.54 -15.62
N LEU A 96 8.49 -2.97 -14.79
CA LEU A 96 8.24 -3.95 -13.74
C LEU A 96 7.13 -3.48 -12.80
N PHE A 97 7.23 -2.26 -12.24
CA PHE A 97 6.27 -1.79 -11.24
C PHE A 97 4.87 -1.58 -11.82
N ILE A 98 4.75 -1.18 -13.09
CA ILE A 98 3.47 -1.13 -13.80
C ILE A 98 2.87 -2.55 -13.94
N ALA A 99 3.67 -3.53 -14.37
CA ALA A 99 3.21 -4.91 -14.50
C ALA A 99 2.81 -5.52 -13.14
N GLN A 100 3.57 -5.22 -12.09
CA GLN A 100 3.28 -5.62 -10.71
C GLN A 100 1.97 -5.00 -10.22
N TYR A 101 1.73 -3.71 -10.49
CA TYR A 101 0.47 -3.06 -10.12
C TYR A 101 -0.73 -3.75 -10.77
N LYS A 102 -0.68 -4.01 -12.08
CA LYS A 102 -1.80 -4.61 -12.82
C LYS A 102 -2.18 -5.99 -12.26
N THR A 103 -1.18 -6.83 -12.01
CA THR A 103 -1.40 -8.17 -11.44
C THR A 103 -1.86 -8.11 -9.98
N MET A 104 -1.25 -7.23 -9.18
CA MET A 104 -1.63 -6.99 -7.78
C MET A 104 -3.08 -6.50 -7.67
N TYR A 105 -3.49 -5.56 -8.52
CA TYR A 105 -4.85 -5.03 -8.55
C TYR A 105 -5.87 -6.16 -8.74
N GLN A 106 -5.64 -7.03 -9.74
CA GLN A 106 -6.55 -8.14 -10.04
C GLN A 106 -6.67 -9.11 -8.86
N GLU A 107 -5.54 -9.58 -8.30
CA GLU A 107 -5.57 -10.52 -7.18
C GLU A 107 -6.10 -9.88 -5.88
N TYR A 108 -5.86 -8.58 -5.66
CA TYR A 108 -6.41 -7.87 -4.51
C TYR A 108 -7.94 -7.80 -4.56
N ILE A 109 -8.51 -7.48 -5.72
CA ILE A 109 -9.97 -7.47 -5.91
C ILE A 109 -10.55 -8.88 -5.73
N LEU A 110 -9.88 -9.92 -6.25
CA LEU A 110 -10.29 -11.30 -6.05
C LEU A 110 -10.29 -11.67 -4.56
N MET A 111 -9.23 -11.33 -3.83
CA MET A 111 -9.13 -11.54 -2.39
C MET A 111 -10.27 -10.86 -1.61
N LEU A 112 -10.61 -9.61 -1.94
CA LEU A 112 -11.75 -8.92 -1.32
C LEU A 112 -13.10 -9.55 -1.65
N SER A 113 -13.29 -10.02 -2.89
CA SER A 113 -14.56 -10.61 -3.33
C SER A 113 -14.81 -12.02 -2.77
N GLN A 114 -13.76 -12.83 -2.65
CA GLN A 114 -13.86 -14.22 -2.20
C GLN A 114 -13.79 -14.33 -0.68
N GLY A 115 -13.02 -13.44 -0.03
CA GLY A 115 -12.90 -13.38 1.44
C GLY A 115 -12.33 -14.63 2.10
N ASP A 116 -11.85 -15.60 1.31
CA ASP A 116 -11.36 -16.89 1.82
C ASP A 116 -9.83 -16.92 1.98
N VAL A 117 -9.38 -17.93 2.73
CA VAL A 117 -7.95 -18.13 3.04
C VAL A 117 -7.14 -18.42 1.77
N LYS A 118 -7.72 -19.07 0.76
CA LYS A 118 -7.02 -19.42 -0.49
C LYS A 118 -6.70 -18.18 -1.30
N ALA A 119 -7.65 -17.24 -1.43
CA ALA A 119 -7.44 -16.00 -2.13
C ALA A 119 -6.40 -15.12 -1.43
N THR A 120 -6.43 -15.10 -0.09
CA THR A 120 -5.39 -14.43 0.71
C THR A 120 -4.02 -15.05 0.48
N ASN A 121 -3.90 -16.39 0.46
CA ASN A 121 -2.62 -17.08 0.20
C ASN A 121 -2.08 -16.76 -1.20
N ARG A 122 -2.93 -16.81 -2.23
CA ARG A 122 -2.52 -16.45 -3.61
C ARG A 122 -2.03 -15.02 -3.69
N PHE A 123 -2.73 -14.10 -3.05
CA PHE A 123 -2.32 -12.70 -3.02
C PHE A 123 -0.96 -12.53 -2.33
N MET A 124 -0.71 -13.22 -1.22
CA MET A 124 0.60 -13.19 -0.54
C MET A 124 1.72 -13.78 -1.39
N GLN A 125 1.45 -14.91 -2.07
CA GLN A 125 2.40 -15.52 -3.00
C GLN A 125 2.76 -14.59 -4.16
N LEU A 126 1.77 -13.82 -4.66
CA LEU A 126 2.03 -12.79 -5.66
C LEU A 126 3.00 -11.74 -5.12
N LEU A 127 2.77 -11.19 -3.92
CA LEU A 127 3.65 -10.17 -3.34
C LEU A 127 5.08 -10.69 -3.14
N ILE A 128 5.25 -11.95 -2.70
CA ILE A 128 6.55 -12.61 -2.57
C ILE A 128 7.23 -12.73 -3.95
N LYS A 129 6.50 -13.19 -4.96
CA LYS A 129 7.03 -13.31 -6.33
C LYS A 129 7.49 -11.95 -6.87
N GLN A 130 6.69 -10.91 -6.68
CA GLN A 130 7.00 -9.56 -7.13
C GLN A 130 8.26 -8.98 -6.45
N GLU A 131 8.46 -9.28 -5.16
CA GLU A 131 9.69 -8.92 -4.45
C GLU A 131 10.92 -9.61 -5.06
N LEU A 132 10.81 -10.90 -5.37
CA LEU A 132 11.90 -11.66 -5.99
C LEU A 132 12.23 -11.14 -7.40
N GLU A 133 11.22 -10.84 -8.23
CA GLU A 133 11.40 -10.22 -9.54
C GLU A 133 12.12 -8.87 -9.44
N TYR A 134 11.74 -8.05 -8.46
CA TYR A 134 12.40 -6.78 -8.19
C TYR A 134 13.87 -6.96 -7.79
N ARG A 135 14.15 -7.87 -6.85
CA ARG A 135 15.51 -8.17 -6.39
C ARG A 135 16.40 -8.70 -7.52
N ASN A 136 15.84 -9.45 -8.47
CA ASN A 136 16.57 -9.96 -9.64
C ASN A 136 16.99 -8.88 -10.64
N LEU A 137 16.38 -7.68 -10.59
CA LEU A 137 16.81 -6.53 -11.40
C LEU A 137 17.97 -5.75 -10.77
N LEU A 138 18.30 -6.02 -9.50
CA LEU A 138 19.40 -5.37 -8.80
C LEU A 138 20.73 -6.02 -9.15
N THR A 139 21.79 -5.21 -9.26
CA THR A 139 23.16 -5.75 -9.22
C THR A 139 23.46 -6.31 -7.82
N PRO A 140 24.48 -7.16 -7.65
CA PRO A 140 24.89 -7.63 -6.32
C PRO A 140 25.15 -6.49 -5.33
N GLU A 141 25.76 -5.39 -5.78
CA GLU A 141 26.03 -4.22 -4.95
C GLU A 141 24.75 -3.48 -4.56
N GLN A 142 23.79 -3.38 -5.48
CA GLN A 142 22.50 -2.77 -5.21
C GLN A 142 21.65 -3.61 -4.26
N LEU A 143 21.68 -4.94 -4.41
CA LEU A 143 21.02 -5.86 -3.48
C LEU A 143 21.62 -5.73 -2.08
N LYS A 144 22.94 -5.62 -1.96
CA LYS A 144 23.61 -5.38 -0.68
C LYS A 144 23.15 -4.07 -0.05
N LYS A 145 23.13 -2.96 -0.81
CA LYS A 145 22.61 -1.66 -0.33
C LYS A 145 21.17 -1.76 0.15
N TYR A 146 20.35 -2.50 -0.60
CA TYR A 146 18.96 -2.74 -0.25
C TYR A 146 18.83 -3.45 1.10
N GLN A 147 19.60 -4.51 1.32
CA GLN A 147 19.61 -5.26 2.58
C GLN A 147 20.11 -4.39 3.74
N GLU A 148 21.22 -3.68 3.56
CA GLU A 148 21.81 -2.78 4.57
C GLU A 148 20.87 -1.62 4.94
N ALA A 149 20.09 -1.11 3.98
CA ALA A 149 19.10 -0.08 4.25
C ALA A 149 18.00 -0.58 5.20
N PHE A 150 17.49 -1.80 5.01
CA PHE A 150 16.49 -2.37 5.91
C PHE A 150 17.02 -2.61 7.32
N VAL A 151 18.24 -3.16 7.44
CA VAL A 151 18.90 -3.33 8.75
C VAL A 151 19.07 -1.99 9.45
N THR A 152 19.52 -0.97 8.71
CA THR A 152 19.73 0.38 9.25
C THR A 152 18.43 1.03 9.69
N MET A 153 17.39 0.99 8.84
CA MET A 153 16.08 1.56 9.15
C MET A 153 15.43 0.87 10.35
N GLU A 154 15.55 -0.45 10.45
CA GLU A 154 15.03 -1.21 11.59
C GLU A 154 15.66 -0.77 12.92
N ALA A 155 16.98 -0.56 12.93
CA ALA A 155 17.72 -0.15 14.11
C ALA A 155 17.54 1.32 14.49
N THR A 156 17.35 2.21 13.51
CA THR A 156 17.45 3.67 13.72
C THR A 156 16.14 4.43 13.56
N ASN A 157 15.20 3.92 12.75
CA ASN A 157 13.95 4.62 12.45
C ASN A 157 12.82 3.63 12.10
N LYS A 158 12.17 3.12 13.14
CA LYS A 158 11.09 2.14 13.00
C LYS A 158 9.92 2.62 12.14
N SER A 159 9.60 3.91 12.19
CA SER A 159 8.53 4.51 11.38
C SER A 159 8.87 4.48 9.88
N MET A 160 10.11 4.82 9.54
CA MET A 160 10.61 4.71 8.17
C MET A 160 10.63 3.25 7.72
N TYR A 161 11.17 2.34 8.54
CA TYR A 161 11.16 0.90 8.25
C TYR A 161 9.75 0.39 7.93
N ASP A 162 8.77 0.70 8.78
CA ASP A 162 7.38 0.28 8.59
C ASP A 162 6.76 0.87 7.32
N SER A 163 7.10 2.12 6.97
CA SER A 163 6.66 2.73 5.72
C SER A 163 7.19 2.00 4.49
N TYR A 164 8.46 1.57 4.51
CA TYR A 164 9.06 0.80 3.41
C TYR A 164 8.49 -0.61 3.32
N LEU A 165 8.20 -1.26 4.46
CA LEU A 165 7.59 -2.59 4.47
C LEU A 165 6.21 -2.65 3.81
N GLY A 166 5.53 -1.52 3.66
CA GLY A 166 4.30 -1.43 2.88
C GLY A 166 4.46 -1.79 1.40
N LEU A 167 5.66 -1.60 0.83
CA LEU A 167 5.93 -1.82 -0.61
C LEU A 167 7.03 -2.85 -0.89
N PHE A 168 7.82 -3.19 0.13
CA PHE A 168 9.06 -3.98 0.01
C PHE A 168 9.15 -5.02 1.12
N PHE A 169 10.19 -5.86 1.08
CA PHE A 169 10.49 -6.83 2.14
C PHE A 169 11.94 -6.72 2.60
N SER A 170 12.17 -6.70 3.91
CA SER A 170 13.46 -7.09 4.47
C SER A 170 13.70 -8.59 4.26
N ASP A 171 14.95 -9.06 4.37
CA ASP A 171 15.28 -10.48 4.19
C ASP A 171 14.57 -11.37 5.22
N THR A 172 14.59 -10.96 6.48
CA THR A 172 13.86 -11.64 7.56
C THR A 172 12.38 -11.74 7.23
N LEU A 173 11.76 -10.63 6.80
CA LEU A 173 10.34 -10.62 6.50
C LEU A 173 9.99 -11.49 5.28
N LEU A 174 10.80 -11.43 4.22
CA LEU A 174 10.60 -12.25 3.03
C LEU A 174 10.67 -13.73 3.39
N ALA A 175 11.65 -14.14 4.19
CA ALA A 175 11.80 -15.52 4.63
C ALA A 175 10.61 -15.99 5.47
N GLU A 176 10.10 -15.15 6.38
CA GLU A 176 8.91 -15.48 7.18
C GLU A 176 7.65 -15.61 6.31
N TYR A 177 7.47 -14.73 5.33
CA TYR A 177 6.35 -14.85 4.38
C TYR A 177 6.46 -16.09 3.50
N GLN A 178 7.66 -16.44 3.03
CA GLN A 178 7.89 -17.67 2.26
C GLN A 178 7.65 -18.95 3.06
N LYS A 179 7.82 -18.92 4.39
CA LYS A 179 7.45 -20.03 5.27
C LYS A 179 5.94 -20.09 5.49
N GLY A 180 5.30 -18.93 5.72
CA GLY A 180 3.89 -18.83 6.07
C GLY A 180 2.91 -19.02 4.92
N PHE A 181 3.30 -18.70 3.67
CA PHE A 181 2.40 -18.63 2.51
C PHE A 181 2.85 -19.53 1.35
N ARG A 182 3.02 -20.84 1.62
CA ARG A 182 3.38 -21.86 0.60
C ARG A 182 2.19 -22.35 -0.21
#